data_AF-A0A534Z111-F1
#
_entry.id   AF-A0A534Z111-F1
#
_cell.length_a   1.000
_cell.length_b   1.000
_cell.length_c   1.000
_cell.angle_alpha   90.00
_cell.angle_beta   90.00
_cell.angle_gamma   90.00
#
_symmetry.space_group_name_H-M   'P 1'
#
loop_
_entity.id
_entity.type
_entity.pdbx_description
1 polymer ?
#
loop_
_entity_poly.entity_id
_entity_poly.type
_entity_poly.pdbx_seq_one_letter_code
_entity_poly.pdbx_strand_id
1 'polypeptide(L)'
;MSVRTSDTGHTALKETLHRRKLTVNDHRHPVNIVHHEEATRGEKLADAIATGIGSWRFLTIQTILVFMWVIGNTVLTVIEKANNHWDPYPFILLNLLFSVQAAYTGPVLLLAGNRQSQKDRLTLEHAASEADKADRQNVQILKAIEKNTELTLTILKHVEAMVEGKVGDSRQPDTPTA
;
A
#
# COMPACT_ATOMS: atom_id res chain seq x y z
N MET A 1 53.00 -23.60 18.79
CA MET A 1 52.73 -22.25 18.24
C MET A 1 51.27 -22.26 17.75
N SER A 2 50.32 -21.90 18.63
CA SER A 2 48.89 -22.10 18.38
C SER A 2 48.29 -20.90 17.65
N VAL A 3 47.63 -21.18 16.53
CA VAL A 3 47.04 -20.24 15.60
C VAL A 3 45.78 -19.63 16.22
N ARG A 4 45.85 -18.32 16.50
CA ARG A 4 44.75 -17.52 17.06
C ARG A 4 43.84 -17.02 15.93
N THR A 5 43.04 -17.91 15.34
CA THR A 5 42.05 -17.56 14.30
C THR A 5 40.69 -18.11 14.66
N SER A 6 39.87 -17.37 15.41
CA SER A 6 38.43 -17.66 15.45
C SER A 6 37.53 -16.56 16.04
N ASP A 7 38.03 -15.39 16.44
CA ASP A 7 37.16 -14.43 17.15
C ASP A 7 36.74 -13.24 16.28
N THR A 8 37.62 -12.78 15.39
CA THR A 8 37.39 -11.55 14.60
C THR A 8 36.27 -11.69 13.56
N GLY A 9 36.08 -12.89 13.00
CA GLY A 9 35.06 -13.14 11.97
C GLY A 9 33.63 -13.13 12.52
N HIS A 10 33.42 -13.65 13.74
CA HIS A 10 32.09 -13.69 14.35
C HIS A 10 31.60 -12.30 14.78
N THR A 11 32.52 -11.40 15.13
CA THR A 11 32.17 -10.02 15.51
C THR A 11 31.76 -9.20 14.29
N ALA A 12 32.49 -9.31 13.17
CA ALA A 12 32.15 -8.64 11.91
C ALA A 12 30.82 -9.16 11.30
N LEU A 13 30.54 -10.46 11.44
CA LEU A 13 29.27 -11.05 10.98
C LEU A 13 28.10 -10.63 11.87
N LYS A 14 28.30 -10.55 13.19
CA LYS A 14 27.27 -10.02 14.11
C LYS A 14 26.96 -8.56 13.82
N GLU A 15 27.96 -7.75 13.47
CA GLU A 15 27.80 -6.33 13.17
C GLU A 15 27.07 -6.10 11.84
N THR A 16 27.40 -6.88 10.81
CA THR A 16 26.71 -6.85 9.50
C THR A 16 25.27 -7.40 9.57
N LEU A 17 25.01 -8.42 10.38
CA LEU A 17 23.66 -8.91 10.66
C LEU A 17 22.84 -7.89 11.48
N HIS A 18 23.47 -7.13 12.37
CA HIS A 18 22.78 -6.09 13.13
C HIS A 18 22.34 -4.91 12.24
N ARG A 19 23.14 -4.53 11.23
CA ARG A 19 22.70 -3.57 10.20
C ARG A 19 21.54 -4.08 9.35
N ARG A 20 21.41 -5.40 9.15
CA ARG A 20 20.28 -6.01 8.42
C ARG A 20 19.02 -6.20 9.25
N LYS A 21 19.00 -5.73 10.51
CA LYS A 21 17.76 -5.41 11.25
C LYS A 21 17.28 -3.97 10.94
N LEU A 22 17.60 -3.46 9.75
CA LEU A 22 16.90 -2.32 9.16
C LEU A 22 15.44 -2.75 8.88
N THR A 23 14.58 -2.45 9.85
CA THR A 23 13.15 -2.12 9.69
C THR A 23 12.27 -3.15 8.97
N VAL A 24 12.28 -4.41 9.41
CA VAL A 24 11.25 -5.40 9.00
C VAL A 24 9.90 -5.14 9.71
N ASN A 25 9.82 -4.16 10.61
CA ASN A 25 8.61 -3.91 11.41
C ASN A 25 7.90 -2.57 11.14
N ASP A 26 8.29 -1.84 10.09
CA ASP A 26 7.53 -0.63 9.69
C ASP A 26 6.46 -1.00 8.67
N HIS A 27 5.50 -1.82 9.09
CA HIS A 27 4.27 -2.08 8.31
C HIS A 27 3.26 -0.94 8.45
N ARG A 28 3.67 0.24 8.95
CA ARG A 28 2.82 1.43 8.94
C ARG A 28 3.03 2.12 7.60
N HIS A 29 2.15 1.80 6.65
CA HIS A 29 2.08 2.53 5.39
C HIS A 29 2.10 4.05 5.69
N PRO A 30 2.98 4.85 5.06
CA PRO A 30 3.13 6.26 5.40
C PRO A 30 1.88 7.10 5.13
N VAL A 31 0.93 6.57 4.35
CA VAL A 31 -0.42 7.14 4.19
C VAL A 31 -1.14 7.28 5.54
N ASN A 32 -0.84 6.43 6.52
CA ASN A 32 -1.50 6.46 7.83
C ASN A 32 -0.84 7.41 8.85
N ILE A 33 0.38 7.93 8.58
CA ILE A 33 1.11 8.80 9.53
C ILE A 33 0.89 10.30 9.28
N VAL A 34 0.37 10.71 8.12
CA VAL A 34 0.02 12.12 7.83
C VAL A 34 -1.36 12.50 8.42
N HIS A 35 -2.02 11.62 9.18
CA HIS A 35 -3.38 11.84 9.70
C HIS A 35 -3.45 12.09 11.22
N HIS A 36 -2.32 12.35 11.86
CA HIS A 36 -2.29 12.75 13.26
C HIS A 36 -1.73 14.15 13.41
N GLU A 37 -2.53 15.15 13.02
CA GLU A 37 -2.61 16.41 13.73
C GLU A 37 -3.90 17.12 13.27
N GLU A 38 -4.86 17.20 14.18
CA GLU A 38 -6.12 17.96 14.06
C GLU A 38 -7.20 17.43 13.10
N ALA A 39 -7.68 16.20 13.35
CA ALA A 39 -8.93 15.72 12.77
C ALA A 39 -10.13 16.58 13.23
N THR A 40 -10.37 17.67 12.51
CA THR A 40 -11.51 18.56 12.69
C THR A 40 -12.80 17.74 12.59
N ARG A 41 -13.87 18.12 13.30
CA ARG A 41 -15.15 17.37 13.32
C ARG A 41 -15.67 17.03 11.90
N GLY A 42 -15.40 17.88 10.92
CA GLY A 42 -15.71 17.66 9.51
C GLY A 42 -14.94 16.50 8.86
N GLU A 43 -13.73 16.22 9.30
CA GLU A 43 -12.91 15.13 8.76
C GLU A 43 -13.41 13.75 9.19
N LYS A 44 -13.83 13.62 10.45
CA LYS A 44 -14.48 12.40 10.96
C LYS A 44 -15.81 12.15 10.25
N LEU A 45 -16.55 13.21 9.96
CA LEU A 45 -17.80 13.14 9.23
C LEU A 45 -17.57 12.69 7.78
N ALA A 46 -16.57 13.24 7.09
CA ALA A 46 -16.22 12.83 5.73
C ALA A 46 -15.83 11.34 5.64
N ASP A 47 -15.01 10.85 6.58
CA ASP A 47 -14.61 9.44 6.61
C ASP A 47 -15.79 8.50 6.91
N ALA A 48 -16.71 8.92 7.80
CA ALA A 48 -17.93 8.17 8.06
C ALA A 48 -18.85 8.11 6.83
N ILE A 49 -18.90 9.17 6.04
CA ILE A 49 -19.75 9.27 4.84
C ILE A 49 -19.18 8.47 3.68
N ALA A 50 -17.86 8.52 3.45
CA ALA A 50 -17.16 7.70 2.46
C ALA A 50 -17.37 6.19 2.73
N THR A 51 -17.37 5.80 4.00
CA THR A 51 -17.61 4.40 4.41
C THR A 51 -19.12 4.04 4.42
N GLY A 52 -19.99 5.00 4.72
CA GLY A 52 -21.42 4.79 4.94
C GLY A 52 -22.28 4.73 3.67
N ILE A 53 -22.05 5.63 2.70
CA ILE A 53 -22.88 5.71 1.48
C ILE A 53 -22.66 4.50 0.57
N GLY A 54 -21.50 3.84 0.63
CA GLY A 54 -21.21 2.61 -0.12
C GLY A 54 -21.75 1.32 0.50
N SER A 55 -22.42 1.39 1.66
CA SER A 55 -22.86 0.20 2.39
C SER A 55 -24.30 -0.21 2.02
N TRP A 56 -24.49 -1.46 1.62
CA TRP A 56 -25.81 -2.08 1.44
C TRP A 56 -26.71 -1.95 2.69
N ARG A 57 -26.13 -1.86 3.89
CA ARG A 57 -26.88 -1.75 5.14
C ARG A 57 -27.60 -0.40 5.27
N PHE A 58 -27.00 0.68 4.77
CA PHE A 58 -27.60 2.02 4.82
C PHE A 58 -28.90 2.08 4.00
N LEU A 59 -28.86 1.54 2.77
CA LEU A 59 -30.00 1.51 1.87
C LEU A 59 -31.18 0.71 2.46
N THR A 60 -30.89 -0.43 3.11
CA THR A 60 -31.90 -1.25 3.78
C THR A 60 -32.57 -0.51 4.94
N ILE A 61 -31.79 0.15 5.81
CA ILE A 61 -32.34 0.91 6.95
C ILE A 61 -33.22 2.06 6.46
N GLN A 62 -32.74 2.83 5.46
CA GLN A 62 -33.50 3.94 4.86
C GLN A 62 -34.84 3.44 4.27
N THR A 63 -34.81 2.32 3.54
CA THR A 63 -36.00 1.74 2.92
C THR A 63 -37.00 1.28 3.98
N ILE A 64 -36.55 0.60 5.04
CA ILE A 64 -37.41 0.15 6.13
C ILE A 64 -38.05 1.34 6.85
N LEU A 65 -37.29 2.41 7.12
CA LEU A 65 -37.79 3.61 7.77
C LEU A 65 -38.91 4.27 6.95
N VAL A 66 -38.68 4.44 5.65
CA VAL A 66 -39.66 5.00 4.71
C VAL A 66 -40.90 4.12 4.65
N PHE A 67 -40.72 2.81 4.54
CA PHE A 67 -41.82 1.85 4.46
C PHE A 67 -42.65 1.85 5.75
N MET A 68 -41.99 1.90 6.91
CA MET A 68 -42.64 2.02 8.22
C MET A 68 -43.42 3.33 8.36
N TRP A 69 -42.88 4.45 7.87
CA TRP A 69 -43.57 5.74 7.86
C TRP A 69 -44.82 5.72 6.98
N VAL A 70 -44.72 5.17 5.76
CA VAL A 70 -45.84 5.05 4.83
C VAL A 70 -46.92 4.14 5.40
N ILE A 71 -46.54 2.98 5.96
CA ILE A 71 -47.49 2.06 6.60
C ILE A 71 -48.15 2.73 7.80
N GLY A 72 -47.38 3.36 8.69
CA GLY A 72 -47.91 4.05 9.87
C GLY A 72 -48.93 5.12 9.51
N ASN A 73 -48.61 5.97 8.54
CA ASN A 73 -49.52 7.01 8.06
C ASN A 73 -50.76 6.42 7.36
N THR A 74 -50.59 5.38 6.53
CA THR A 74 -51.72 4.72 5.84
C THR A 74 -52.65 4.04 6.84
N VAL A 75 -52.10 3.35 7.85
CA VAL A 75 -52.86 2.68 8.91
C VAL A 75 -53.59 3.68 9.78
N LEU A 76 -52.97 4.80 10.19
CA LEU A 76 -53.67 5.90 10.88
C LEU A 76 -54.83 6.44 10.03
N THR A 77 -54.61 6.63 8.73
CA THR A 77 -55.63 7.17 7.82
C THR A 77 -56.82 6.22 7.65
N VAL A 78 -56.57 4.91 7.57
CA VAL A 78 -57.60 3.88 7.37
C VAL A 78 -58.36 3.54 8.66
N ILE A 79 -57.66 3.44 9.79
CA ILE A 79 -58.25 3.01 11.07
C ILE A 79 -58.98 4.16 11.75
N GLU A 80 -58.44 5.38 11.71
CA GLU A 80 -58.88 6.43 12.63
C GLU A 80 -60.05 7.27 12.07
N LYS A 81 -60.35 7.23 10.76
CA LYS A 81 -61.39 8.04 10.10
C LYS A 81 -61.39 9.50 10.56
N ALA A 82 -60.25 9.97 11.04
CA ALA A 82 -60.11 11.15 11.85
C ALA A 82 -59.86 12.32 10.90
N ASN A 83 -60.69 13.36 11.02
CA ASN A 83 -60.64 14.59 10.24
C ASN A 83 -59.33 15.41 10.39
N ASN A 84 -58.27 14.83 10.97
CA ASN A 84 -56.98 15.47 11.20
C ASN A 84 -55.88 14.66 10.52
N HIS A 85 -55.79 14.76 9.20
CA HIS A 85 -54.76 14.13 8.39
C HIS A 85 -53.41 14.78 8.68
N TRP A 86 -52.55 14.10 9.46
CA TRP A 86 -51.20 14.59 9.77
C TRP A 86 -50.33 14.72 8.51
N ASP A 87 -50.43 13.79 7.56
CA ASP A 87 -49.76 13.85 6.26
C ASP A 87 -50.57 13.09 5.16
N PRO A 88 -51.58 13.74 4.54
CA PRO A 88 -52.38 13.12 3.49
C PRO A 88 -51.57 12.84 2.22
N TYR A 89 -51.98 11.82 1.45
CA TYR A 89 -51.39 11.48 0.14
C TYR A 89 -51.39 12.74 -0.75
N PRO A 90 -50.23 13.23 -1.27
CA PRO A 90 -48.98 12.53 -1.61
C PRO A 90 -47.80 12.58 -0.59
N PHE A 91 -48.06 12.64 0.72
CA PHE A 91 -47.03 12.70 1.79
C PHE A 91 -46.08 13.91 1.65
N ILE A 92 -46.59 15.12 1.89
CA ILE A 92 -45.84 16.37 1.66
C ILE A 92 -44.61 16.48 2.56
N LEU A 93 -44.69 15.98 3.79
CA LEU A 93 -43.58 16.05 4.75
C LEU A 93 -42.44 15.11 4.35
N LEU A 94 -42.79 13.89 3.92
CA LEU A 94 -41.82 12.93 3.42
C LEU A 94 -41.13 13.46 2.17
N ASN A 95 -41.91 14.02 1.24
CA ASN A 95 -41.36 14.61 0.02
C ASN A 95 -40.44 15.81 0.30
N LEU A 96 -40.81 16.65 1.26
CA LEU A 96 -39.98 17.77 1.71
C LEU A 96 -38.66 17.26 2.34
N LEU A 97 -38.73 16.23 3.19
CA LEU A 97 -37.56 15.64 3.82
C LEU A 97 -36.60 15.06 2.78
N PHE A 98 -37.11 14.32 1.79
CA PHE A 98 -36.31 13.80 0.68
C PHE A 98 -35.69 14.91 -0.18
N SER A 99 -36.43 15.99 -0.41
CA SER A 99 -35.92 17.15 -1.16
C SER A 99 -34.73 17.81 -0.44
N VAL A 100 -34.84 18.00 0.88
CA VAL A 100 -33.74 18.52 1.71
C VAL A 100 -32.57 17.53 1.76
N GLN A 101 -32.85 16.24 1.89
CA GLN A 101 -31.83 15.19 1.89
C GLN A 101 -31.02 15.23 0.59
N ALA A 102 -31.69 15.31 -0.57
CA ALA A 102 -31.03 15.41 -1.87
C ALA A 102 -30.20 16.71 -1.99
N ALA A 103 -30.76 17.84 -1.55
CA ALA A 103 -30.08 19.14 -1.58
C ALA A 103 -28.79 19.15 -0.74
N TYR A 104 -28.79 18.49 0.42
CA TYR A 104 -27.61 18.40 1.29
C TYR A 104 -26.61 17.31 0.84
N THR A 105 -27.07 16.29 0.14
CA THR A 105 -26.22 15.20 -0.36
C THR A 105 -25.15 15.72 -1.31
N GLY A 106 -25.47 16.66 -2.20
CA GLY A 106 -24.51 17.22 -3.16
C GLY A 106 -23.26 17.84 -2.50
N PRO A 107 -23.41 18.88 -1.65
CA PRO A 107 -22.29 19.51 -0.96
C PRO A 107 -21.47 18.54 -0.11
N VAL A 108 -22.14 17.64 0.59
CA VAL A 108 -21.47 16.64 1.43
C VAL A 108 -20.69 15.63 0.62
N LEU A 109 -21.25 15.18 -0.50
CA LEU A 109 -20.57 14.27 -1.41
C LEU A 109 -19.35 14.94 -2.06
N LEU A 110 -19.43 16.24 -2.39
CA LEU A 110 -18.29 17.02 -2.89
C LEU A 110 -17.17 17.12 -1.84
N LEU A 111 -17.52 17.37 -0.58
CA LEU A 111 -16.55 17.41 0.52
C LEU A 111 -15.91 16.04 0.78
N ALA A 112 -16.72 14.97 0.79
CA ALA A 112 -16.23 13.61 0.96
C ALA A 112 -15.33 13.18 -0.21
N GLY A 113 -15.71 13.50 -1.45
CA GLY A 113 -14.95 13.20 -2.65
C GLY A 113 -13.61 13.94 -2.73
N ASN A 114 -13.58 15.23 -2.38
CA ASN A 114 -12.32 16.00 -2.31
C ASN A 114 -11.34 15.39 -1.29
N ARG A 115 -11.85 14.91 -0.14
CA ARG A 115 -11.01 14.25 0.89
C ARG A 115 -10.49 12.89 0.41
N GLN A 116 -11.33 12.08 -0.22
CA GLN A 116 -10.91 10.78 -0.76
C GLN A 116 -9.86 10.96 -1.85
N SER A 117 -10.06 11.92 -2.77
CA SER A 117 -9.12 12.22 -3.84
C SER A 117 -7.74 12.67 -3.32
N GLN A 118 -7.70 13.44 -2.22
CA GLN A 118 -6.43 13.80 -1.57
C GLN A 118 -5.69 12.59 -1.00
N LYS A 119 -6.41 11.67 -0.33
CA LYS A 119 -5.84 10.40 0.18
C LYS A 119 -5.32 9.53 -0.97
N ASP A 120 -6.10 9.42 -2.04
CA ASP A 120 -5.74 8.64 -3.22
C ASP A 120 -4.49 9.22 -3.90
N ARG A 121 -4.39 10.56 -4.02
CA ARG A 121 -3.21 11.22 -4.59
C ARG A 121 -1.94 10.92 -3.80
N LEU A 122 -1.97 11.05 -2.47
CA LEU A 122 -0.82 10.72 -1.62
C LEU A 122 -0.42 9.25 -1.75
N THR A 123 -1.40 8.36 -1.80
CA THR A 123 -1.16 6.92 -1.98
C THR A 123 -0.49 6.64 -3.33
N LEU A 124 -0.93 7.30 -4.40
CA LEU A 124 -0.34 7.19 -5.74
C LEU A 124 1.08 7.76 -5.80
N GLU A 125 1.33 8.92 -5.18
CA GLU A 125 2.67 9.53 -5.11
C GLU A 125 3.66 8.60 -4.39
N HIS A 126 3.23 7.97 -3.29
CA HIS A 126 4.07 6.99 -2.59
C HIS A 126 4.33 5.74 -3.44
N ALA A 127 3.31 5.18 -4.08
CA ALA A 127 3.46 4.03 -4.96
C ALA A 127 4.42 4.33 -6.13
N ALA A 128 4.36 5.54 -6.70
CA ALA A 128 5.29 5.97 -7.73
C ALA A 128 6.74 6.05 -7.21
N SER A 129 6.95 6.62 -6.02
CA SER A 129 8.29 6.67 -5.40
C SER A 129 8.85 5.28 -5.08
N GLU A 130 8.00 4.34 -4.66
CA GLU A 130 8.40 2.96 -4.42
C GLU A 130 8.79 2.24 -5.72
N ALA A 131 8.04 2.46 -6.81
CA ALA A 131 8.38 1.96 -8.13
C ALA A 131 9.75 2.47 -8.60
N ASP A 132 10.01 3.78 -8.47
CA ASP A 132 11.32 4.37 -8.82
C ASP A 132 12.48 3.75 -8.03
N LYS A 133 12.27 3.45 -6.74
CA LYS A 133 13.27 2.80 -5.89
C LYS A 133 13.50 1.35 -6.33
N ALA A 134 12.43 0.62 -6.63
CA ALA A 134 12.51 -0.75 -7.13
C ALA A 134 13.27 -0.81 -8.46
N ASP A 135 13.02 0.11 -9.38
CA ASP A 135 13.74 0.20 -10.66
C ASP A 135 15.24 0.48 -10.45
N ARG A 136 15.58 1.40 -9.54
CA ARG A 136 16.99 1.64 -9.19
C ARG A 136 17.65 0.40 -8.59
N GLN A 137 16.94 -0.35 -7.75
CA GLN A 137 17.45 -1.60 -7.18
C GLN A 137 17.65 -2.67 -8.27
N ASN A 138 16.71 -2.80 -9.20
CA ASN A 138 16.82 -3.71 -10.34
C ASN A 138 18.07 -3.41 -11.17
N VAL A 139 18.33 -2.14 -11.47
CA VAL A 139 19.55 -1.72 -12.19
C VAL A 139 20.83 -2.06 -11.40
N GLN A 140 20.84 -1.90 -10.07
CA GLN A 140 21.99 -2.27 -9.26
C GLN A 140 22.25 -3.78 -9.26
N ILE A 141 21.19 -4.60 -9.22
CA ILE A 141 21.28 -6.06 -9.30
C ILE A 141 21.90 -6.47 -10.64
N LEU A 142 21.44 -5.88 -11.75
CA LEU A 142 21.99 -6.16 -13.08
C LEU A 142 23.49 -5.81 -13.17
N LYS A 143 23.91 -4.66 -12.63
CA LYS A 143 25.33 -4.29 -12.56
C LYS A 143 26.15 -5.26 -11.69
N ALA A 144 25.59 -5.75 -10.60
CA ALA A 144 26.27 -6.73 -9.75
C ALA A 144 26.46 -8.08 -10.47
N ILE A 145 25.46 -8.51 -11.25
CA ILE A 145 25.55 -9.71 -12.09
C ILE A 145 26.63 -9.54 -13.15
N GLU A 146 26.63 -8.42 -13.87
CA GLU A 146 27.64 -8.07 -14.88
C GLU A 146 29.05 -8.15 -14.30
N LYS A 147 29.30 -7.51 -13.15
CA LYS A 147 30.60 -7.54 -12.49
C LYS A 147 31.02 -8.95 -12.08
N ASN A 148 30.09 -9.77 -11.58
CA ASN A 148 30.40 -11.17 -11.27
C ASN A 148 30.80 -11.97 -12.52
N THR A 149 30.15 -11.71 -13.66
CA THR A 149 30.52 -12.33 -14.95
C THR A 149 31.91 -11.88 -15.39
N GLU A 150 32.25 -10.59 -15.30
CA GLU A 150 33.58 -10.07 -15.64
C GLU A 150 34.69 -10.69 -14.79
N LEU A 151 34.48 -10.80 -13.48
CA LEU A 151 35.42 -11.45 -12.57
C LEU A 151 35.62 -12.92 -12.96
N THR A 152 34.54 -13.62 -13.30
CA THR A 152 34.59 -15.02 -13.75
C THR A 152 35.42 -15.16 -15.03
N LEU A 153 35.24 -14.26 -16.00
CA LEU A 153 36.04 -14.23 -17.24
C LEU A 153 37.52 -13.93 -16.98
N THR A 154 37.81 -13.04 -16.03
CA THR A 154 39.18 -12.69 -15.66
C THR A 154 39.92 -13.87 -15.02
N ILE A 155 39.24 -14.60 -14.11
CA ILE A 155 39.78 -15.82 -13.51
C ILE A 155 40.05 -16.85 -14.60
N LEU A 156 39.13 -17.06 -15.54
CA LEU A 156 39.30 -18.01 -16.64
C LEU A 156 40.56 -17.71 -17.45
N LYS A 157 40.76 -16.45 -17.85
CA LYS A 157 41.97 -16.01 -18.58
C LYS A 157 43.25 -16.21 -17.78
N HIS A 158 43.24 -15.90 -16.48
CA HIS A 158 44.43 -16.06 -15.65
C HIS A 158 44.80 -17.53 -15.45
N VAL A 159 43.81 -18.42 -15.31
CA VAL A 159 44.03 -19.86 -15.25
C VAL A 159 44.58 -20.40 -16.56
N GLU A 160 44.02 -19.98 -17.70
CA GLU A 160 44.52 -20.34 -19.04
C GLU A 160 46.00 -19.94 -19.22
N ALA A 161 46.34 -18.71 -18.87
CA ALA A 161 47.73 -18.23 -18.92
C ALA A 161 48.68 -19.03 -17.99
N MET A 162 48.21 -19.41 -16.79
CA MET A 162 48.99 -20.28 -15.90
C MET A 162 49.20 -21.68 -16.48
N VAL A 163 48.18 -22.24 -17.14
CA VAL A 163 48.28 -23.55 -17.81
C VAL A 163 49.23 -23.48 -18.99
N GLU A 164 49.13 -22.48 -19.86
CA GLU A 164 50.04 -22.29 -20.98
C GLU A 164 51.50 -22.09 -20.52
N GLY A 165 51.72 -21.32 -19.45
CA GLY A 165 53.05 -21.16 -18.85
C GLY A 165 53.63 -22.48 -18.33
N LYS A 166 52.83 -23.30 -17.65
CA LYS A 166 53.25 -24.63 -17.18
C LYS A 166 53.49 -25.62 -18.31
N VAL A 167 52.69 -25.54 -19.38
CA VAL A 167 52.82 -26.40 -20.57
C VAL A 167 54.03 -26.00 -21.43
N GLY A 168 54.40 -24.71 -21.44
CA GLY A 168 55.65 -24.23 -22.05
C GLY A 168 56.91 -24.72 -21.33
N ASP A 169 56.88 -24.68 -20.00
CA ASP A 169 57.96 -25.19 -19.13
C ASP A 169 58.15 -26.73 -19.24
N SER A 170 57.06 -27.45 -19.49
CA SER A 170 57.06 -28.92 -19.66
C SER A 170 57.51 -29.41 -21.06
N ARG A 171 57.74 -28.50 -22.02
CA ARG A 171 58.11 -28.85 -23.42
C ARG A 171 59.61 -28.69 -23.72
N GLN A 172 60.43 -28.27 -22.77
CA GLN A 172 61.89 -28.29 -22.95
C GLN A 172 62.34 -29.76 -22.94
N PRO A 173 62.79 -30.36 -24.07
CA PRO A 173 63.31 -31.71 -24.02
C PRO A 173 64.63 -31.66 -23.26
N ASP A 174 64.70 -32.36 -22.13
CA ASP A 174 65.97 -32.74 -21.53
C ASP A 174 66.74 -33.55 -22.57
N THR A 175 67.53 -32.88 -23.42
CA THR A 175 68.46 -33.55 -24.34
C THR A 175 69.56 -34.17 -23.49
N PRO A 176 69.64 -35.51 -23.38
CA PRO A 176 70.74 -36.15 -22.69
C PRO A 176 71.85 -36.37 -23.71
N THR A 177 72.92 -35.59 -23.63
CA THR A 177 74.13 -35.80 -24.44
C THR A 177 75.27 -35.08 -23.75
N ALA A 178 76.44 -35.64 -23.49
CA ALA A 178 76.95 -37.01 -23.44
C ALA A 178 78.26 -36.91 -22.63
#